data_AF-A0A952S3A6-F1
#
_entry.id   AF-A0A952S3A6-F1
#
_cell.length_a   1.000
_cell.length_b   1.000
_cell.length_c   1.000
_cell.angle_alpha   90.00
_cell.angle_beta   90.00
_cell.angle_gamma   90.00
#
_symmetry.space_group_name_H-M   'P 1'
#
loop_
_entity.id
_entity.type
_entity.pdbx_description
1 polymer ?
#
loop_
_entity_poly.entity_id
_entity_poly.type
_entity_poly.pdbx_seq_one_letter_code
_entity_poly.pdbx_strand_id
1 'polypeptide(L)'
;MTNLEQKLHERIRNFPPEKQLKMLEYADVLEETESGDTEEFPTLWDIVKDFVEKVPEDALDEIPSDASINVDHYLYGHSKKEQ
;
A
#
# COMPACT_ATOMS: atom_id res chain seq x y z
N MET A 1 -14.70 -28.18 15.05
CA MET A 1 -14.09 -26.95 14.51
C MET A 1 -15.18 -26.04 13.93
N THR A 2 -16.14 -25.60 14.74
CA THR A 2 -17.36 -24.89 14.28
C THR A 2 -17.60 -23.57 15.03
N ASN A 3 -16.69 -23.19 15.94
CA ASN A 3 -16.94 -22.08 16.86
C ASN A 3 -16.71 -20.71 16.23
N LEU A 4 -15.83 -20.60 15.22
CA LEU A 4 -15.45 -19.32 14.63
C LEU A 4 -16.55 -18.76 13.71
N GLU A 5 -17.03 -19.56 12.76
CA GLU A 5 -18.09 -19.17 11.82
C GLU A 5 -19.38 -18.77 12.55
N GLN A 6 -19.76 -19.56 13.57
CA GLN A 6 -20.96 -19.26 14.37
C GLN A 6 -20.81 -17.96 15.15
N LYS A 7 -19.64 -17.70 15.76
CA LYS A 7 -19.35 -16.44 16.45
C LYS A 7 -19.34 -15.26 15.50
N LEU A 8 -18.76 -15.42 14.31
CA LEU A 8 -18.72 -14.37 13.29
C LEU A 8 -20.13 -13.99 12.86
N HIS A 9 -20.96 -14.99 12.54
CA HIS A 9 -22.33 -14.80 12.10
C HIS A 9 -23.19 -14.11 13.17
N GLU A 10 -23.08 -14.53 14.44
CA GLU A 10 -23.77 -13.88 15.56
C GLU A 10 -23.31 -12.42 15.75
N ARG A 11 -22.00 -12.16 15.62
CA ARG A 11 -21.44 -10.82 15.80
C ARG A 11 -21.88 -9.86 14.70
N ILE A 12 -21.88 -10.31 13.43
CA ILE A 12 -22.32 -9.53 12.28
C ILE A 12 -23.82 -9.22 12.39
N ARG A 13 -24.63 -10.20 12.78
CA ARG A 13 -26.08 -10.03 12.95
C ARG A 13 -26.44 -8.99 14.02
N ASN A 14 -25.62 -8.88 15.07
CA ASN A 14 -25.81 -7.90 16.14
C ASN A 14 -25.36 -6.48 15.76
N PHE A 15 -24.74 -6.28 14.59
CA PHE A 15 -24.40 -4.93 14.13
C PHE A 15 -25.60 -4.21 13.49
N PRO A 16 -25.66 -2.87 13.59
CA PRO A 16 -26.58 -2.05 12.80
C PRO A 16 -26.40 -2.30 11.29
N PRO A 17 -27.47 -2.13 10.48
CA PRO A 17 -27.42 -2.39 9.03
C PRO A 17 -26.29 -1.66 8.29
N GLU A 18 -25.99 -0.41 8.68
CA GLU A 18 -24.89 0.37 8.10
C GLU A 18 -23.51 -0.26 8.31
N LYS A 19 -23.30 -0.94 9.45
CA LYS A 19 -22.05 -1.64 9.76
C LYS A 19 -22.00 -3.02 9.12
N GLN A 20 -23.14 -3.64 8.87
CA GLN A 20 -23.22 -4.88 8.10
C GLN A 20 -22.83 -4.64 6.63
N LEU A 21 -23.29 -3.54 6.03
CA LEU A 21 -22.90 -3.14 4.67
C LEU A 21 -21.39 -2.90 4.54
N LYS A 22 -20.77 -2.20 5.50
CA LYS A 22 -19.31 -2.00 5.53
C LYS A 22 -18.52 -3.31 5.66
N MET A 23 -19.06 -4.27 6.40
CA MET A 23 -18.43 -5.59 6.53
C MET A 23 -18.55 -6.40 5.24
N LEU A 24 -19.66 -6.25 4.52
CA LEU A 24 -19.83 -6.88 3.21
C LEU A 24 -18.85 -6.28 2.20
N GLU A 25 -18.77 -4.94 2.13
CA GLU A 25 -17.79 -4.23 1.29
C GLU A 25 -16.35 -4.64 1.62
N TYR A 26 -16.03 -4.82 2.90
CA TYR A 26 -14.71 -5.31 3.32
C TYR A 26 -14.46 -6.77 2.91
N ALA A 27 -15.48 -7.63 2.98
CA ALA A 27 -15.37 -9.01 2.53
C ALA A 27 -15.16 -9.09 1.01
N ASP A 28 -15.85 -8.24 0.24
CA ASP A 28 -15.67 -8.13 -1.21
C ASP A 28 -14.23 -7.70 -1.55
N VAL A 29 -13.69 -6.70 -0.84
CA VAL A 29 -12.28 -6.28 -0.99
C VAL A 29 -11.31 -7.41 -0.65
N LEU A 30 -11.59 -8.21 0.38
CA LEU A 30 -10.77 -9.36 0.73
C LEU A 30 -10.81 -10.43 -0.36
N GLU A 31 -11.98 -10.75 -0.90
CA GLU A 31 -12.12 -11.66 -2.03
C GLU A 31 -11.40 -11.13 -3.28
N GLU A 32 -11.44 -9.83 -3.56
CA GLU A 32 -10.68 -9.21 -4.65
C GLU A 32 -9.16 -9.32 -4.44
N THR A 33 -8.69 -9.19 -3.20
CA THR A 33 -7.26 -9.38 -2.87
C THR A 33 -6.83 -10.84 -2.92
N GLU A 34 -7.73 -11.80 -2.67
CA GLU A 34 -7.44 -13.24 -2.72
C GLU A 34 -7.68 -13.86 -4.11
N SER A 35 -8.53 -13.25 -4.94
CA SER A 35 -8.81 -13.68 -6.32
C SER A 35 -7.75 -13.20 -7.33
N GLY A 36 -6.76 -12.43 -6.87
CA GLY A 36 -5.51 -12.26 -7.59
C GLY A 36 -4.71 -13.55 -7.50
N ASP A 37 -4.56 -14.25 -8.62
CA ASP A 37 -3.69 -15.41 -8.76
C ASP A 37 -2.39 -15.27 -7.97
N THR A 38 -2.05 -16.32 -7.24
CA THR A 38 -0.89 -16.48 -6.36
C THR A 38 0.42 -16.54 -7.14
N GLU A 39 0.73 -15.47 -7.86
CA GLU A 39 2.08 -14.94 -7.93
C GLU A 39 2.02 -13.63 -7.15
N GLU A 40 2.59 -13.60 -5.95
CA GLU A 40 2.71 -12.37 -5.15
C GLU A 40 3.45 -11.34 -5.99
N PHE A 41 2.72 -10.54 -6.76
CA PHE A 41 3.30 -9.41 -7.46
C PHE A 41 3.83 -8.48 -6.37
N PRO A 42 5.13 -8.16 -6.39
CA PRO A 42 5.72 -7.34 -5.35
C PRO A 42 4.96 -6.02 -5.29
N THR A 43 4.62 -5.58 -4.08
CA THR A 43 3.98 -4.28 -3.90
C THR A 43 4.91 -3.18 -4.40
N LEU A 44 4.37 -1.98 -4.64
CA LEU A 44 5.22 -0.83 -4.98
C LEU A 44 6.33 -0.62 -3.93
N TRP A 45 6.06 -0.92 -2.65
CA TRP A 45 7.05 -0.82 -1.59
C TRP A 45 8.13 -1.91 -1.65
N ASP A 46 7.76 -3.14 -2.04
CA ASP A 46 8.72 -4.22 -2.25
C ASP A 46 9.66 -3.88 -3.41
N ILE A 47 9.10 -3.38 -4.52
CA ILE A 47 9.88 -2.90 -5.67
C ILE A 47 10.81 -1.76 -5.25
N VAL A 48 10.31 -0.75 -4.54
CA VAL A 48 11.13 0.39 -4.06
C VAL A 48 12.25 -0.10 -3.15
N LYS A 49 11.97 -1.03 -2.23
CA LYS A 49 12.96 -1.59 -1.33
C LYS A 49 14.09 -2.29 -2.09
N ASP A 50 13.74 -3.13 -3.07
CA ASP A 50 14.71 -3.83 -3.93
C ASP A 50 15.61 -2.86 -4.73
N PHE A 51 15.09 -1.68 -5.08
CA PHE A 51 15.89 -0.63 -5.72
C PHE A 51 16.81 0.09 -4.74
N VAL A 52 16.30 0.48 -3.57
CA VAL A 52 17.08 1.20 -2.56
C VAL A 52 18.23 0.36 -2.02
N GLU A 53 18.05 -0.96 -1.84
CA GLU A 53 19.12 -1.87 -1.41
C GLU A 53 20.32 -1.93 -2.36
N LYS A 54 20.15 -1.52 -3.62
CA LYS A 54 21.23 -1.50 -4.64
C LYS A 54 21.95 -0.15 -4.69
N VAL A 55 21.48 0.85 -3.96
CA VAL A 55 22.07 2.18 -3.92
C VAL A 55 23.20 2.18 -2.87
N PRO A 56 24.40 2.73 -3.20
CA PRO A 56 25.47 2.91 -2.21
C PRO A 56 25.00 3.70 -0.99
N GLU A 57 25.47 3.36 0.21
CA GLU A 57 25.03 3.99 1.47
C GLU A 57 25.26 5.51 1.48
N ASP A 58 26.35 5.98 0.87
CA ASP A 58 26.73 7.39 0.78
C ASP A 58 25.96 8.16 -0.29
N ALA A 59 25.42 7.47 -1.31
CA ALA A 59 24.69 8.11 -2.39
C ALA A 59 23.33 8.68 -1.95
N LEU A 60 22.73 8.12 -0.89
CA LEU A 60 21.50 8.66 -0.31
C LEU A 60 21.72 9.97 0.45
N ASP A 61 22.90 10.15 1.05
CA ASP A 61 23.27 11.37 1.78
C ASP A 61 23.48 12.57 0.84
N GLU A 62 23.78 12.31 -0.44
CA GLU A 62 23.92 13.34 -1.46
C GLU A 62 22.57 13.83 -2.01
N ILE A 63 21.46 13.16 -1.69
CA ILE A 63 20.13 13.53 -2.19
C ILE A 63 19.67 14.83 -1.52
N PRO A 64 19.34 15.88 -2.30
CA PRO A 64 18.82 17.13 -1.75
C PRO A 64 17.49 16.93 -1.02
N SER A 65 17.28 17.65 0.08
CA SER A 65 16.04 17.56 0.88
C SER A 65 14.78 17.99 0.13
N ASP A 66 14.93 18.78 -0.95
CA ASP A 66 13.85 19.22 -1.84
C ASP A 66 13.75 18.36 -3.12
N ALA A 67 14.44 17.23 -3.20
CA ALA A 67 14.53 16.41 -4.41
C ALA A 67 13.16 15.94 -4.92
N SER A 68 12.22 15.58 -4.04
CA SER A 68 10.88 15.13 -4.43
C SER A 68 10.06 16.22 -5.13
N ILE A 69 10.31 17.49 -4.81
CA ILE A 69 9.61 18.64 -5.39
C ILE A 69 10.32 19.10 -6.67
N ASN A 70 11.64 19.01 -6.68
CA ASN A 70 12.54 19.49 -7.73
C ASN A 70 13.15 18.36 -8.58
N VAL A 71 12.47 17.23 -8.75
CA VAL A 71 12.97 16.07 -9.51
C VAL A 71 13.49 16.47 -10.90
N ASP A 72 12.73 17.28 -11.65
CA ASP A 72 13.10 17.67 -13.01
C ASP A 72 14.36 18.55 -13.06
N HIS A 73 14.63 19.30 -12.00
CA HIS A 73 15.86 20.09 -11.88
C HIS A 73 17.07 19.17 -11.71
N TYR A 74 16.97 18.19 -10.80
CA TYR A 74 18.10 17.31 -10.48
C TYR A 74 18.34 16.23 -11.53
N LEU A 75 17.30 15.71 -12.18
CA LEU A 75 17.44 14.67 -13.21
C LEU A 75 17.67 15.24 -14.61
N TYR A 76 17.11 16.40 -14.93
CA TYR A 76 17.09 16.92 -16.30
C TYR A 76 17.63 18.35 -16.44
N GLY A 77 18.03 19.00 -15.34
CA GLY A 77 18.62 20.35 -15.38
C GLY A 77 17.61 21.49 -15.59
N HIS A 78 16.31 21.25 -15.39
CA HIS A 78 15.30 22.32 -15.45
C HIS A 78 15.47 23.34 -14.31
N SER A 79 14.83 24.50 -14.41
CA SER A 79 14.77 25.45 -13.28
C SER A 79 14.05 24.84 -12.07
N LYS A 80 14.51 25.17 -10.86
CA LYS A 80 13.81 24.78 -9.63
C LYS A 80 12.42 25.40 -9.57
N LYS A 81 11.47 24.66 -9.01
CA LYS A 81 10.15 25.18 -8.64
C LYS A 81 10.33 26.01 -7.35
N GLU A 82 9.98 27.29 -7.42
CA GLU A 82 9.89 28.13 -6.24
C GLU A 82 8.67 27.68 -5.42
N GLN A 83 8.86 27.48 -4.12
CA GLN A 83 7.79 27.17 -3.17
C GLN A 83 7.30 28.44 -2.47
#